data_AF-A0A2T0LPU3-F1
#
_entry.id   AF-A0A2T0LPU3-F1
#
_cell.length_a   1.000
_cell.length_b   1.000
_cell.length_c   1.000
_cell.angle_alpha   90.00
_cell.angle_beta   90.00
_cell.angle_gamma   90.00
#
_symmetry.space_group_name_H-M   'P 1'
#
loop_
_entity.id
_entity.type
_entity.pdbx_description
1 polymer ?
#
loop_
_entity_poly.entity_id
_entity_poly.type
_entity_poly.pdbx_seq_one_letter_code
_entity_poly.pdbx_strand_id
1 'polypeptide(L)' 'MSERAFPLPLPESGQDPRFTFGLLADVIEVLRRHGYPTGRMRALDYVELQQALFRFLYEAPAPGPEGGEW' A
#
# COMPACT_ATOMS: atom_id res chain seq x y z
N MET A 1 7.54 18.82 -14.11
CA MET A 1 7.38 17.44 -13.57
C MET A 1 6.37 17.56 -12.46
N SER A 2 5.21 16.90 -12.55
CA SER A 2 4.23 16.96 -11.47
C SER A 2 4.81 16.34 -10.21
N GLU A 3 4.64 17.02 -9.08
CA GLU A 3 4.99 16.49 -7.77
C GLU A 3 4.32 15.13 -7.55
N ARG A 4 5.03 14.19 -6.91
CA ARG A 4 4.47 12.86 -6.63
C ARG A 4 3.33 13.02 -5.60
N ALA A 5 2.17 12.45 -5.90
CA ALA A 5 1.01 12.48 -5.00
C ALA A 5 1.16 11.57 -3.76
N PHE A 6 2.10 10.61 -3.80
CA PHE A 6 2.39 9.67 -2.72
C PHE A 6 3.90 9.58 -2.47
N PRO A 7 4.33 9.33 -1.22
CA PRO A 7 3.49 9.09 -0.03
C PRO A 7 2.79 10.36 0.48
N LEU A 8 1.68 10.18 1.18
CA LEU A 8 1.02 11.21 1.98
C LEU A 8 1.74 11.36 3.32
N PRO A 9 1.66 12.54 3.96
CA PRO A 9 2.10 12.70 5.35
C PRO A 9 1.40 11.67 6.26
N LEU A 10 2.16 11.07 7.17
CA LEU A 10 1.60 10.15 8.16
C LEU A 10 0.63 10.92 9.08
N PRO A 11 -0.58 10.40 9.36
CA PRO A 11 -1.51 11.06 10.26
C PRO A 11 -0.93 11.21 11.66
N GLU A 12 -1.04 12.40 12.26
CA GLU A 12 -0.51 12.68 13.60
C GLU A 12 -1.11 11.78 14.68
N SER A 13 -2.38 11.39 14.53
CA SER A 13 -3.09 10.47 15.43
C SER A 13 -2.77 8.98 15.18
N GLY A 14 -1.94 8.68 14.18
CA GLY A 14 -1.70 7.31 13.70
C GLY A 14 -2.91 6.67 13.01
N GLN A 15 -3.99 7.42 12.76
CA GLN A 15 -5.21 6.94 12.14
C GLN A 15 -5.64 7.86 10.99
N ASP A 16 -5.76 7.30 9.77
CA ASP A 16 -6.42 7.97 8.64
C ASP A 16 -7.80 7.33 8.44
N PRO A 17 -8.92 8.07 8.56
CA PRO A 17 -10.27 7.51 8.38
C PRO A 17 -10.52 6.99 6.95
N ARG A 18 -9.68 7.33 5.98
CA ARG A 18 -9.72 6.79 4.61
C ARG A 18 -9.08 5.41 4.51
N PHE A 19 -8.15 5.07 5.41
CA PHE A 19 -7.47 3.77 5.42
C PHE A 19 -8.28 2.72 6.19
N THR A 20 -9.21 2.07 5.48
CA THR A 20 -10.20 1.17 6.07
C THR A 20 -10.11 -0.25 5.51
N PHE A 21 -10.74 -1.21 6.18
CA PHE A 21 -10.96 -2.55 5.60
C PHE A 21 -11.80 -2.50 4.32
N GLY A 22 -12.67 -1.50 4.16
CA GLY A 22 -13.43 -1.28 2.93
C GLY A 22 -12.52 -0.95 1.76
N LEU A 23 -11.56 -0.04 1.95
CA LEU A 23 -10.55 0.26 0.93
C LEU A 23 -9.74 -0.98 0.54
N LEU A 24 -9.34 -1.80 1.51
CA LEU A 24 -8.65 -3.07 1.23
C LEU A 24 -9.52 -4.02 0.39
N ALA A 25 -10.81 -4.13 0.70
CA ALA A 25 -11.75 -4.95 -0.07
C ALA A 25 -11.90 -4.43 -1.51
N ASP A 26 -11.95 -3.12 -1.71
CA ASP A 26 -12.00 -2.51 -3.05
C ASP A 26 -10.75 -2.84 -3.87
N VAL A 27 -9.56 -2.81 -3.26
CA VAL A 27 -8.30 -3.23 -3.92
C VAL A 27 -8.33 -4.71 -4.29
N ILE A 28 -8.80 -5.57 -3.38
CA ILE A 28 -8.95 -7.01 -3.64
C ILE A 28 -9.93 -7.26 -4.79
N GLU A 29 -11.01 -6.49 -4.87
CA GLU A 29 -11.98 -6.58 -5.96
C GLU A 29 -11.36 -6.17 -7.30
N VAL A 30 -10.51 -5.14 -7.33
CA VAL A 30 -9.73 -4.79 -8.54
C VAL A 30 -8.82 -5.95 -8.95
N LEU A 31 -8.06 -6.52 -8.01
CA LEU A 31 -7.20 -7.68 -8.29
C LEU A 31 -8.01 -8.85 -8.86
N ARG A 32 -9.17 -9.14 -8.26
CA ARG A 32 -10.08 -10.20 -8.73
C ARG A 32 -10.56 -9.94 -10.16
N ARG A 33 -10.96 -8.70 -10.49
CA ARG A 33 -11.40 -8.30 -11.84
C ARG A 33 -10.30 -8.46 -12.90
N HIS A 34 -9.05 -8.29 -12.50
CA HIS A 34 -7.89 -8.51 -13.37
C HIS A 34 -7.40 -9.97 -13.42
N GLY A 35 -8.13 -10.91 -12.77
CA GLY A 35 -7.84 -12.34 -12.84
C GLY A 35 -6.83 -12.85 -11.82
N TYR A 36 -6.43 -12.03 -10.84
CA TYR A 36 -5.59 -12.51 -9.74
C TYR A 36 -6.39 -13.49 -8.85
N PRO A 37 -5.75 -14.55 -8.31
CA PRO A 37 -6.43 -15.64 -7.63
C PRO A 37 -6.83 -15.30 -6.18
N THR A 38 -7.60 -14.23 -5.98
CA THR A 38 -7.98 -13.72 -4.65
C THR A 38 -8.78 -14.73 -3.82
N GLY A 39 -9.52 -15.64 -4.45
CA GLY A 39 -10.21 -16.75 -3.77
C GLY A 39 -9.29 -17.80 -3.14
N ARG A 40 -7.97 -17.73 -3.38
CA ARG A 40 -6.96 -18.59 -2.73
C ARG A 40 -6.15 -17.87 -1.65
N MET A 41 -6.45 -16.60 -1.39
CA MET A 41 -5.76 -15.82 -0.36
C MET A 41 -6.03 -16.42 1.01
N ARG A 42 -4.97 -16.53 1.81
CA ARG A 42 -4.99 -16.91 3.22
C ARG A 42 -4.89 -15.65 4.07
N ALA A 43 -5.18 -15.76 5.37
CA ALA A 43 -5.16 -14.62 6.30
C ALA A 43 -3.89 -13.76 6.19
N LEU A 44 -2.72 -14.39 6.03
CA LEU A 44 -1.45 -13.70 5.87
C LEU A 44 -1.41 -12.83 4.59
N ASP A 45 -1.98 -13.31 3.48
CA ASP A 45 -2.00 -12.56 2.21
C ASP A 45 -2.81 -11.26 2.33
N TYR A 46 -3.88 -11.26 3.15
CA TYR A 46 -4.65 -10.04 3.43
C TYR A 46 -3.83 -9.03 4.24
N VAL A 47 -3.07 -9.51 5.24
CA VAL A 47 -2.21 -8.68 6.08
C VAL A 47 -1.06 -8.09 5.26
N GLU A 48 -0.41 -8.90 4.41
CA GLU A 48 0.65 -8.44 3.51
C GLU A 48 0.13 -7.40 2.52
N LEU A 49 -1.05 -7.62 1.93
CA LEU A 49 -1.67 -6.64 1.04
C LEU A 49 -2.02 -5.33 1.77
N GLN A 50 -2.56 -5.43 2.99
CA GLN A 50 -2.84 -4.25 3.81
C GLN A 50 -1.56 -3.45 4.11
N GLN A 51 -0.49 -4.11 4.50
CA GLN A 51 0.80 -3.46 4.77
C GLN A 51 1.43 -2.88 3.49
N ALA A 52 1.33 -3.58 2.35
CA ALA A 52 1.81 -3.06 1.08
C ALA A 52 1.06 -1.78 0.66
N LEU A 53 -0.28 -1.78 0.81
CA LEU A 53 -1.10 -0.62 0.55
C LEU A 53 -0.78 0.54 1.50
N PHE A 54 -0.62 0.26 2.80
CA PHE A 54 -0.20 1.25 3.78
C PHE A 54 1.13 1.90 3.40
N ARG A 55 2.14 1.07 3.11
CA ARG A 55 3.47 1.55 2.72
C ARG A 55 3.41 2.41 1.46
N PHE A 56 2.66 1.99 0.44
CA PHE A 56 2.47 2.82 -0.76
C PHE A 56 1.85 4.19 -0.45
N LEU A 57 0.87 4.24 0.47
CA LEU A 57 0.15 5.46 0.79
C LEU A 57 0.92 6.41 1.70
N TYR A 58 1.73 5.90 2.64
CA TYR A 58 2.29 6.72 3.73
C TYR A 58 3.82 6.65 3.86
N GLU A 59 4.47 5.65 3.29
CA GLU A 59 5.92 5.47 3.42
C GLU A 59 6.61 5.72 2.08
N ALA A 60 7.55 6.67 2.06
CA ALA A 60 8.46 6.79 0.93
C ALA A 60 9.27 5.49 0.85
N PRO A 61 9.53 4.94 -0.35
CA PRO A 61 10.60 3.96 -0.47
C PRO A 61 11.84 4.61 0.13
N ALA A 62 12.47 3.92 1.09
CA ALA A 62 13.71 4.41 1.70
C ALA A 62 14.62 4.91 0.58
N PRO A 63 15.20 6.13 0.68
CA PRO A 63 16.15 6.58 -0.31
C PRO A 63 17.18 5.45 -0.46
N GLY A 64 17.31 4.91 -1.68
CA GLY A 64 18.34 3.93 -1.97
C GLY A 64 19.68 4.50 -1.51
N PRO A 65 20.65 3.66 -1.12
CA PRO A 65 21.90 4.14 -0.54
C PRO A 65 22.49 5.23 -1.44
N GLU A 66 22.53 6.46 -0.92
CA GLU A 66 23.12 7.59 -1.62
C GLU A 66 24.63 7.32 -1.68
N GLY A 67 25.12 6.91 -2.86
CA GLY A 67 26.56 6.80 -3.12
C GLY A 67 27.20 5.43 -2.92
N GLY A 68 26.53 4.33 -3.29
CA GLY A 68 27.24 3.07 -3.52
C GLY A 68 27.89 3.07 -4.90
N GLU A 69 29.18 3.41 -4.96
CA GLU A 69 30.02 3.24 -6.17
C GLU A 69 29.97 1.76 -6.63
N TRP A 70 29.69 1.56 -7.92
CA TRP A 70 29.69 0.25 -8.57
C TRP A 70 31.11 -0.28 -8.80
#